data_AF-K3XA28-F1
#
_entry.id   AF-K3XA28-F1
#
_cell.length_a   1.000
_cell.length_b   1.000
_cell.length_c   1.000
_cell.angle_alpha   90.00
_cell.angle_beta   90.00
_cell.angle_gamma   90.00
#
_symmetry.space_group_name_H-M   'P 1'
#
loop_
_entity.id
_entity.type
_entity.pdbx_description
1 polymer ?
#
loop_
_entity_poly.entity_id
_entity_poly.type
_entity_poly.pdbx_seq_one_letter_code
_entity_poly.pdbx_strand_id
1 'polypeptide(L)'
;MCTRQLQPQQLERIAAKLTLCSRSLQTQILTLHRELADTRAEIRASLQDLQDGIARLEEIDEYVREIQDELFFQHEYKFTPEEVRSREEQLEELREERQEEVTLLEHVRSILGLHQASQQKLREVIARLVRELSVVKRKEQLLVVLALRSRMVKVVPNKLF
;
A
#
# COMPACT_ATOMS: atom_id res chain seq x y z
N MET A 1 21.40 -35.56 -34.73
CA MET A 1 20.52 -34.39 -34.44
C MET A 1 21.36 -33.12 -34.51
N CYS A 2 21.01 -32.19 -35.40
CA CYS A 2 21.78 -30.99 -35.71
C CYS A 2 21.89 -30.05 -34.51
N THR A 3 23.08 -29.97 -33.90
CA THR A 3 23.41 -28.85 -33.00
C THR A 3 23.63 -27.61 -33.85
N ARG A 4 22.61 -26.77 -34.03
CA ARG A 4 22.80 -25.39 -34.49
C ARG A 4 23.72 -24.71 -33.47
N GLN A 5 25.01 -24.63 -33.78
CA GLN A 5 25.96 -23.87 -32.98
C GLN A 5 25.63 -22.39 -33.15
N LEU A 6 25.17 -21.75 -32.08
CA LEU A 6 25.01 -20.30 -32.05
C LEU A 6 26.40 -19.68 -32.21
N GLN A 7 26.52 -18.71 -33.11
CA GLN A 7 27.79 -18.03 -33.32
C GLN A 7 28.18 -17.22 -32.07
N PRO A 8 29.48 -17.05 -31.78
CA PRO A 8 29.95 -16.30 -30.62
C PRO A 8 29.31 -14.93 -30.43
N GLN A 9 29.22 -14.17 -31.53
CA GLN A 9 28.61 -12.83 -31.55
C GLN A 9 27.12 -12.86 -31.23
N GLN A 10 26.41 -13.94 -31.55
CA GLN A 10 25.00 -14.11 -31.21
C GLN A 10 24.83 -14.37 -29.71
N LEU A 11 25.70 -15.19 -29.12
CA LEU A 11 25.71 -15.45 -27.68
C LEU A 11 26.02 -14.18 -26.87
N GLU A 12 27.00 -13.38 -27.28
CA GLU A 12 27.31 -12.09 -26.66
C GLU A 12 26.14 -11.11 -26.73
N ARG A 13 25.50 -10.97 -27.90
CA ARG A 13 24.32 -10.11 -28.07
C ARG A 13 23.15 -10.57 -27.19
N ILE A 14 22.92 -11.87 -27.09
CA ILE A 14 21.87 -12.42 -26.22
C ILE A 14 22.23 -12.19 -24.74
N ALA A 15 23.50 -12.39 -24.36
CA ALA A 15 23.99 -12.11 -23.00
C ALA A 15 23.74 -10.65 -22.59
N ALA A 16 24.08 -9.71 -23.47
CA ALA A 16 23.90 -8.28 -23.23
C ALA A 16 22.41 -7.94 -23.04
N LYS A 17 21.53 -8.48 -23.91
CA LYS A 17 20.08 -8.27 -23.80
C LYS A 17 19.50 -8.86 -22.51
N LEU A 18 19.88 -10.08 -22.15
CA LEU A 18 19.41 -10.73 -20.91
C LEU A 18 19.90 -9.97 -19.68
N THR A 19 21.16 -9.53 -19.66
CA THR A 19 21.72 -8.74 -18.55
C THR A 19 20.98 -7.41 -18.38
N LEU A 20 20.71 -6.70 -19.47
CA LEU A 20 19.93 -5.46 -19.44
C LEU A 20 18.51 -5.70 -18.93
N CYS A 21 17.85 -6.76 -19.43
CA CYS A 21 16.52 -7.15 -18.99
C CYS A 21 16.49 -7.54 -17.50
N SER A 22 17.44 -8.35 -17.03
CA SER A 22 17.55 -8.73 -15.60
C SER A 22 17.74 -7.49 -14.72
N ARG A 23 18.62 -6.57 -15.10
CA ARG A 23 18.85 -5.33 -14.34
C ARG A 23 17.60 -4.46 -14.31
N SER A 24 16.94 -4.29 -15.46
CA SER A 24 15.71 -3.51 -15.56
C SER A 24 14.59 -4.09 -14.68
N LEU A 25 14.36 -5.41 -14.72
CA LEU A 25 13.38 -6.09 -13.87
C LEU A 25 13.71 -5.96 -12.39
N GLN A 26 14.98 -6.11 -12.01
CA GLN A 26 15.43 -5.90 -10.62
C GLN A 26 15.15 -4.48 -10.14
N THR A 27 15.47 -3.47 -10.95
CA THR A 27 15.17 -2.07 -10.62
C THR A 27 13.67 -1.84 -10.47
N GLN A 28 12.85 -2.33 -11.41
CA GLN A 28 11.39 -2.19 -11.34
C GLN A 28 10.82 -2.84 -10.08
N ILE A 29 11.27 -4.06 -9.73
CA ILE A 29 10.85 -4.76 -8.52
C ILE A 29 11.23 -3.95 -7.27
N LEU A 30 12.44 -3.39 -7.21
CA LEU A 30 12.88 -2.56 -6.10
C LEU A 30 12.06 -1.29 -5.96
N THR A 31 11.75 -0.61 -7.07
CA THR A 31 10.89 0.58 -7.08
C THR A 31 9.49 0.24 -6.57
N LEU A 32 8.86 -0.81 -7.08
CA LEU A 32 7.53 -1.24 -6.64
C LEU A 32 7.52 -1.68 -5.16
N HIS A 33 8.61 -2.24 -4.65
CA HIS A 33 8.72 -2.54 -3.23
C HIS A 33 8.74 -1.29 -2.35
N ARG A 34 9.36 -0.20 -2.83
CA ARG A 34 9.31 1.10 -2.13
C ARG A 34 7.91 1.68 -2.17
N GLU A 35 7.29 1.73 -3.34
CA GLU A 35 5.89 2.19 -3.48
C GLU A 35 4.94 1.38 -2.58
N LEU A 36 5.12 0.05 -2.51
CA LEU A 36 4.35 -0.79 -1.60
C LEU A 36 4.59 -0.49 -0.12
N ALA A 37 5.81 -0.08 0.25
CA ALA A 37 6.12 0.34 1.61
C ALA A 37 5.46 1.68 1.94
N ASP A 38 5.49 2.62 1.01
CA ASP A 38 4.86 3.94 1.12
C ASP A 38 3.33 3.80 1.26
N THR A 39 2.68 3.01 0.39
CA THR A 39 1.24 2.72 0.51
C THR A 39 0.88 2.05 1.84
N ARG A 40 1.75 1.20 2.41
CA ARG A 40 1.51 0.63 3.74
C ARG A 40 1.63 1.66 4.86
N ALA A 41 2.51 2.65 4.71
CA ALA A 41 2.61 3.75 5.65
C ALA A 41 1.34 4.63 5.59
N GLU A 42 0.87 4.95 4.38
CA GLU A 42 -0.40 5.68 4.16
C GLU A 42 -1.59 4.94 4.78
N ILE A 43 -1.72 3.63 4.57
CA ILE A 43 -2.78 2.82 5.19
C ILE A 43 -2.75 2.91 6.71
N ARG A 44 -1.56 2.88 7.33
CA ARG A 44 -1.44 3.00 8.78
C ARG A 44 -1.84 4.37 9.27
N ALA A 45 -1.45 5.43 8.56
CA ALA A 45 -1.86 6.79 8.88
C ALA A 45 -3.39 6.92 8.79
N SER A 46 -4.02 6.49 7.70
CA SER A 46 -5.48 6.53 7.56
C SER A 46 -6.22 5.67 8.58
N LEU A 47 -5.63 4.55 9.03
CA LEU A 47 -6.20 3.76 10.12
C LEU A 47 -6.12 4.49 11.46
N GLN A 48 -5.04 5.23 11.71
CA GLN A 48 -4.92 6.08 12.90
C GLN A 48 -5.94 7.21 12.84
N ASP A 49 -6.05 7.92 11.71
CA ASP A 49 -7.04 8.98 11.50
C ASP A 49 -8.47 8.49 11.73
N LEU A 50 -8.77 7.26 11.28
CA LEU A 50 -10.07 6.62 11.51
C LEU A 50 -10.31 6.33 13.01
N GLN A 51 -9.28 5.87 13.74
CA GLN A 51 -9.39 5.61 15.17
C GLN A 51 -9.60 6.89 15.96
N ASP A 52 -8.83 7.93 15.64
CA ASP A 52 -8.93 9.23 16.29
C ASP A 52 -10.30 9.88 16.03
N GLY A 53 -10.81 9.80 14.81
CA GLY A 53 -12.16 10.30 14.48
C GLY A 53 -13.29 9.49 15.12
N ILE A 54 -13.12 8.16 15.29
CA ILE A 54 -14.09 7.35 16.05
C ILE A 54 -14.11 7.78 17.51
N ALA A 55 -12.95 7.98 18.14
CA ALA A 55 -12.88 8.45 19.53
C ALA A 55 -13.55 9.83 19.68
N ARG A 56 -13.30 10.75 18.74
CA ARG A 56 -13.97 12.05 18.72
C ARG A 56 -15.48 11.92 18.56
N LEU A 57 -15.96 11.02 17.72
CA LEU A 57 -17.40 10.78 17.57
C LEU A 57 -18.03 10.23 18.86
N GLU A 58 -17.32 9.37 19.58
CA GLU A 58 -17.76 8.87 20.90
C GLU A 58 -17.84 9.99 21.94
N GLU A 59 -16.87 10.91 21.97
CA GLU A 59 -16.90 12.11 22.83
C GLU A 59 -18.11 13.02 22.51
N ILE A 60 -18.38 13.27 21.22
CA ILE A 60 -19.56 14.03 20.80
C ILE A 60 -20.86 13.33 21.24
N ASP A 61 -20.94 12.01 21.04
CA ASP A 61 -22.10 11.21 21.44
C ASP A 61 -22.30 11.19 22.97
N GLU A 62 -21.24 11.35 23.77
CA GLU A 62 -21.32 11.52 25.22
C GLU A 62 -21.90 12.90 25.58
N TYR A 63 -21.37 13.99 25.01
CA TYR A 63 -21.90 15.34 25.24
C TYR A 63 -23.36 15.49 24.82
N VAL A 64 -23.75 14.89 23.68
CA VAL A 64 -25.15 14.86 23.23
C VAL A 64 -26.04 14.20 24.27
N ARG A 65 -25.61 13.11 24.90
CA ARG A 65 -26.38 12.44 25.96
C ARG A 65 -26.46 13.30 27.21
N GLU A 66 -25.35 13.89 27.65
CA GLU A 66 -25.35 14.78 28.83
C GLU A 66 -26.34 15.92 28.67
N ILE A 67 -26.32 16.62 27.52
CA ILE A 67 -27.27 17.71 27.26
C ILE A 67 -28.71 17.19 27.17
N GLN A 68 -28.94 16.03 26.53
CA GLN A 68 -30.28 15.43 26.48
C GLN A 68 -30.82 15.07 27.87
N ASP A 69 -29.98 14.53 28.75
CA ASP A 69 -30.34 14.23 30.12
C ASP A 69 -30.66 15.52 30.89
N GLU A 70 -29.83 16.56 30.78
CA GLU A 70 -30.11 17.86 31.38
C GLU A 70 -31.43 18.48 30.88
N LEU A 71 -31.68 18.41 29.57
CA LEU A 71 -32.93 18.86 28.95
C LEU A 71 -34.14 18.05 29.47
N PHE A 72 -33.98 16.75 29.69
CA PHE A 72 -35.03 15.89 30.22
C PHE A 72 -35.37 16.22 31.67
N PHE A 73 -34.37 16.49 32.51
CA PHE A 73 -34.57 16.88 33.91
C PHE A 73 -35.00 18.34 34.10
N GLN A 74 -35.31 19.06 33.02
CA GLN A 74 -35.63 20.48 33.11
C GLN A 74 -36.79 20.82 34.04
N HIS A 75 -37.76 19.91 34.12
CA HIS A 75 -38.93 20.05 34.98
C HIS A 75 -38.60 19.91 36.47
N GLU A 76 -37.52 19.20 36.83
CA GLU A 76 -37.04 19.08 38.21
C GLU A 76 -36.20 20.29 38.65
N TYR A 77 -35.41 20.87 37.74
CA TYR A 77 -34.44 21.93 38.07
C TYR A 77 -34.93 23.38 37.84
N LYS A 78 -36.17 23.58 37.36
CA LYS A 78 -36.78 24.90 37.08
C LYS A 78 -35.92 25.79 36.19
N PHE A 79 -35.46 25.25 35.06
CA PHE A 79 -34.76 26.10 34.08
C PHE A 79 -35.67 27.22 33.56
N THR A 80 -35.05 28.37 33.33
CA THR A 80 -35.66 29.47 32.60
C THR A 80 -35.78 29.13 31.11
N PRO A 81 -36.75 29.70 30.38
CA PRO A 81 -36.88 29.48 28.94
C PRO A 81 -35.62 29.83 28.13
N GLU A 82 -34.81 30.76 28.62
CA GLU A 82 -33.54 31.15 27.99
C GLU A 82 -32.46 30.06 28.16
N GLU A 83 -32.37 29.45 29.34
CA GLU A 83 -31.46 28.32 29.59
C GLU A 83 -31.84 27.09 28.76
N VAL A 84 -33.15 26.79 28.66
CA VAL A 84 -33.65 25.70 27.80
C VAL A 84 -33.25 25.93 26.35
N ARG A 85 -33.49 27.13 25.82
CA ARG A 85 -33.14 27.47 24.44
C ARG A 85 -31.64 27.38 24.19
N SER A 86 -30.82 27.86 25.12
CA SER A 86 -29.37 27.77 25.01
C SER A 86 -28.89 26.33 24.96
N ARG A 87 -29.49 25.42 25.73
CA ARG A 87 -29.17 23.98 25.68
C ARG A 87 -29.67 23.31 24.40
N GLU A 88 -30.82 23.71 23.88
CA GLU A 88 -31.32 23.24 22.58
C GLU A 88 -30.41 23.67 21.42
N GLU A 89 -29.90 24.91 21.46
CA GLU A 89 -28.91 25.42 20.48
C GLU A 89 -27.59 24.62 20.54
N GLN A 90 -27.05 24.40 21.75
CA GLN A 90 -25.85 23.57 21.93
C GLN A 90 -26.05 22.13 21.42
N LEU A 91 -27.23 21.55 21.65
CA LEU A 91 -27.55 20.21 21.17
C LEU A 91 -27.57 20.14 19.64
N GLU A 92 -28.06 21.19 18.98
CA GLU A 92 -28.06 21.26 17.52
C GLU A 92 -26.65 21.43 16.97
N GLU A 93 -25.81 22.28 17.57
CA GLU A 93 -24.40 22.41 17.22
C GLU A 93 -23.66 21.07 17.31
N LEU A 94 -23.85 20.32 18.40
CA LEU A 94 -23.23 18.99 18.55
C LEU A 94 -23.74 17.98 17.51
N ARG A 95 -25.01 18.06 17.09
CA ARG A 95 -25.55 17.20 16.02
C ARG A 95 -24.93 17.53 14.67
N GLU A 96 -24.70 18.82 14.39
CA GLU A 96 -23.99 19.27 13.20
C GLU A 96 -22.55 18.74 13.22
N GLU A 97 -21.80 18.96 14.30
CA GLU A 97 -20.43 18.46 14.48
C GLU A 97 -20.35 16.94 14.33
N ARG A 98 -21.31 16.21 14.93
CA ARG A 98 -21.43 14.76 14.79
C ARG A 98 -21.57 14.34 13.33
N GLN A 99 -22.43 15.04 12.57
CA GLN A 99 -22.68 14.72 11.17
C GLN A 99 -21.47 15.02 10.29
N GLU A 100 -20.74 16.10 10.59
CA GLU A 100 -19.47 16.41 9.94
C GLU A 100 -18.43 15.32 10.20
N GLU A 101 -18.26 14.89 11.46
CA GLU A 101 -17.31 13.84 11.84
C GLU A 101 -17.64 12.50 11.16
N VAL A 102 -18.92 12.11 11.10
CA VAL A 102 -19.35 10.91 10.35
C VAL A 102 -18.97 11.01 8.88
N THR A 103 -19.18 12.18 8.26
CA THR A 103 -18.86 12.41 6.85
C THR A 103 -17.34 12.32 6.61
N LEU A 104 -16.52 12.82 7.53
CA LEU A 104 -15.07 12.70 7.49
C LEU A 104 -14.63 11.23 7.62
N LEU A 105 -15.22 10.47 8.55
CA LEU A 105 -14.93 9.05 8.73
C LEU A 105 -15.29 8.22 7.48
N GLU A 106 -16.40 8.52 6.82
CA GLU A 106 -16.77 7.90 5.54
C GLU A 106 -15.74 8.20 4.45
N HIS A 107 -15.25 9.44 4.40
CA HIS A 107 -14.20 9.84 3.46
C HIS A 107 -12.88 9.10 3.71
N VAL A 108 -12.43 9.04 4.96
CA VAL A 108 -11.22 8.28 5.36
C VAL A 108 -11.36 6.80 5.01
N ARG A 109 -12.53 6.21 5.25
CA ARG A 109 -12.82 4.81 4.89
C ARG A 109 -12.75 4.56 3.38
N SER A 110 -13.22 5.51 2.58
CA SER A 110 -13.13 5.45 1.11
C SER A 110 -11.67 5.47 0.66
N ILE A 111 -10.87 6.41 1.18
CA ILE A 111 -9.43 6.51 0.93
C ILE A 111 -8.70 5.23 1.32
N LEU A 112 -9.00 4.68 2.50
CA LEU A 112 -8.43 3.42 2.97
C LEU A 112 -8.70 2.27 1.99
N GLY A 113 -9.93 2.19 1.46
CA GLY A 113 -10.29 1.22 0.41
C GLY A 113 -9.46 1.37 -0.86
N LEU A 114 -9.18 2.60 -1.29
CA LEU A 114 -8.32 2.88 -2.45
C LEU A 114 -6.87 2.44 -2.19
N HIS A 115 -6.30 2.76 -1.03
CA HIS A 115 -4.94 2.33 -0.70
C HIS A 115 -4.83 0.80 -0.59
N GLN A 116 -5.82 0.12 -0.02
CA GLN A 116 -5.85 -1.35 0.04
C GLN A 116 -5.91 -1.98 -1.36
N ALA A 117 -6.73 -1.43 -2.25
CA ALA A 117 -6.81 -1.88 -3.64
C ALA A 117 -5.46 -1.64 -4.38
N SER A 118 -4.83 -0.49 -4.16
CA SER A 118 -3.50 -0.17 -4.70
C SER A 118 -2.44 -1.17 -4.20
N GLN A 119 -2.42 -1.43 -2.89
CA GLN A 119 -1.51 -2.40 -2.26
C GLN A 119 -1.66 -3.80 -2.86
N GLN A 120 -2.90 -4.24 -3.13
CA GLN A 120 -3.15 -5.52 -3.77
C GLN A 120 -2.59 -5.56 -5.21
N LYS A 121 -2.87 -4.53 -6.01
CA LYS A 121 -2.35 -4.42 -7.38
C LYS A 121 -0.82 -4.41 -7.41
N LEU A 122 -0.17 -3.64 -6.53
CA LEU A 122 1.29 -3.61 -6.42
C LEU A 122 1.86 -5.00 -6.11
N ARG A 123 1.24 -5.74 -5.17
CA ARG A 123 1.65 -7.13 -4.86
C ARG A 123 1.53 -8.06 -6.07
N GLU A 124 0.45 -7.96 -6.85
CA GLU A 124 0.24 -8.76 -8.05
C GLU A 124 1.29 -8.45 -9.13
N VAL A 125 1.58 -7.17 -9.36
CA VAL A 125 2.60 -6.74 -10.33
C VAL A 125 3.99 -7.19 -9.89
N ILE A 126 4.36 -7.03 -8.62
CA ILE A 126 5.64 -7.53 -8.07
C ILE A 126 5.73 -9.04 -8.28
N ALA A 127 4.70 -9.80 -7.92
CA ALA A 127 4.69 -11.25 -8.09
C ALA A 127 4.89 -11.66 -9.55
N ARG A 128 4.26 -10.94 -10.50
CA ARG A 128 4.46 -11.15 -11.93
C ARG A 128 5.91 -10.87 -12.35
N LEU A 129 6.47 -9.73 -11.98
CA LEU A 129 7.84 -9.36 -12.35
C LEU A 129 8.88 -10.30 -11.74
N VAL A 130 8.67 -10.80 -10.52
CA VAL A 130 9.53 -11.81 -9.90
C VAL A 130 9.53 -13.12 -10.71
N ARG A 131 8.36 -13.54 -11.21
CA ARG A 131 8.28 -14.71 -12.11
C ARG A 131 9.03 -14.44 -13.42
N GLU A 132 8.84 -13.28 -14.02
CA GLU A 132 9.55 -12.89 -15.26
C GLU A 132 11.08 -12.87 -15.04
N LEU A 133 11.55 -12.31 -13.92
CA LEU A 133 12.95 -12.31 -13.54
C LEU A 133 13.49 -13.74 -13.37
N SER A 134 12.72 -14.64 -12.76
CA SER A 134 13.13 -16.05 -12.62
C SER A 134 13.31 -16.75 -13.98
N VAL A 135 12.47 -16.43 -14.97
CA VAL A 135 12.60 -16.94 -16.34
C VAL A 135 13.85 -16.38 -17.01
N VAL A 136 14.13 -15.08 -16.84
CA VAL A 136 15.36 -14.45 -17.34
C VAL A 136 16.60 -15.09 -16.73
N LYS A 137 16.61 -15.33 -15.40
CA LYS A 137 17.72 -16.00 -14.70
C LYS A 137 17.97 -17.42 -15.23
N ARG A 138 16.91 -18.18 -15.52
CA ARG A 138 17.04 -19.51 -16.16
C ARG A 138 17.64 -19.42 -17.56
N LYS A 139 17.24 -18.41 -18.35
CA LYS A 139 17.82 -18.16 -19.68
C LYS A 139 19.30 -17.76 -19.58
N GLU A 140 19.68 -16.95 -18.60
CA GLU A 140 21.07 -16.61 -18.32
C GLU A 140 21.89 -17.87 -17.98
N GLN A 141 21.39 -18.74 -17.11
CA GLN A 141 22.03 -20.02 -16.77
C GLN A 141 22.21 -20.92 -17.99
N LEU A 142 21.18 -21.05 -18.83
CA LEU A 142 21.26 -21.82 -20.08
C LEU A 142 22.33 -21.24 -21.02
N LEU A 143 22.40 -19.92 -21.13
CA LEU A 143 23.39 -19.22 -21.95
C LEU A 143 24.82 -19.55 -21.48
N VAL A 144 25.06 -19.55 -20.18
CA VAL A 144 26.36 -19.96 -19.59
C VAL A 144 26.68 -21.40 -19.97
N VAL A 145 25.73 -22.33 -19.81
CA VAL A 145 25.93 -23.75 -20.20
C VAL A 145 26.26 -23.88 -21.69
N LEU A 146 25.58 -23.13 -22.55
CA LEU A 146 25.85 -23.12 -24.00
C LEU A 146 27.23 -22.57 -24.31
N ALA A 147 27.65 -21.48 -23.67
CA ALA A 147 28.96 -20.86 -23.85
C ALA A 147 30.12 -21.77 -23.37
N LEU A 148 29.89 -22.54 -22.30
CA LEU A 148 30.82 -23.56 -21.82
C LEU A 148 30.93 -24.72 -22.82
N ARG A 149 29.80 -25.21 -23.32
CA ARG A 149 29.75 -26.32 -24.29
C ARG A 149 30.35 -25.96 -25.64
N SER A 150 30.23 -24.70 -26.08
CA SER A 150 30.85 -24.21 -27.30
C SER A 150 32.35 -23.91 -27.16
N ARG A 151 32.95 -24.17 -25.98
CA ARG A 151 34.35 -23.81 -25.63
C ARG A 151 34.68 -22.32 -25.83
N MET A 152 33.67 -21.47 -25.90
CA MET A 152 33.86 -20.03 -26.03
C MET A 152 34.40 -19.40 -24.75
N VAL A 153 34.04 -19.98 -23.60
CA VAL A 153 34.50 -19.53 -22.30
C VAL A 153 35.32 -20.67 -21.69
N LYS A 154 36.61 -20.42 -21.46
CA LYS A 154 37.43 -21.29 -20.60
C LYS A 154 37.17 -20.87 -19.16
N VAL A 155 36.57 -21.75 -18.36
CA VAL A 155 36.53 -21.57 -16.91
C VAL A 155 37.98 -21.67 -16.43
N VAL A 156 38.56 -20.54 -16.04
CA VAL A 156 39.81 -20.56 -15.29
C VAL A 156 39.42 -20.92 -13.86
N PRO A 157 39.82 -22.09 -13.33
CA PRO A 157 39.58 -22.37 -11.94
C PRO A 157 40.32 -21.32 -11.12
N ASN A 158 39.63 -20.71 -10.14
CA ASN A 158 40.29 -19.86 -9.15
C ASN A 158 41.42 -20.66 -8.53
N LYS A 159 42.67 -20.25 -8.79
CA LYS A 159 43.79 -20.74 -8.00
C LYS A 159 43.50 -20.26 -6.58
N LEU A 160 43.11 -21.21 -5.73
CA LEU A 160 43.11 -21.04 -4.28
C LEU A 160 44.52 -20.57 -3.91
N PHE A 161 44.63 -19.29 -3.58
CA PHE A 161 45.76 -18.69 -2.87
C PHE A 161 45.30 -18.39 -1.45
#